data_AF-A0A9D6U273-F1
#
_entry.id   AF-A0A9D6U273-F1
#
_cell.length_a   1.000
_cell.length_b   1.000
_cell.length_c   1.000
_cell.angle_alpha   90.00
_cell.angle_beta   90.00
_cell.angle_gamma   90.00
#
_symmetry.space_group_name_H-M   'P 1'
#
loop_
_entity.id
_entity.type
_entity.pdbx_description
1 polymer ?
#
loop_
_entity_poly.entity_id
_entity_poly.type
_entity_poly.pdbx_seq_one_letter_code
_entity_poly.pdbx_strand_id
1 'polypeptide(L)'
;MKRIKLVMLPLMLTLFLAGPVLAAATPQPQTTCPVLGGKINKEFYADYKGQRVYFCCSGCDVEFKKDPEKYLQKMKEQGITPEKSPAAK
;
A
#
# COMPACT_ATOMS: atom_id res chain seq x y z
N MET A 1 3.16 -62.35 -10.22
CA MET A 1 4.64 -62.46 -10.18
C MET A 1 5.25 -61.62 -11.30
N LYS A 2 5.78 -60.42 -11.01
CA LYS A 2 6.76 -59.70 -11.85
C LYS A 2 7.42 -58.60 -11.01
N ARG A 3 8.50 -59.01 -10.34
CA ARG A 3 9.78 -58.31 -10.14
C ARG A 3 9.72 -56.88 -9.60
N ILE A 4 9.56 -56.85 -8.28
CA ILE A 4 10.19 -55.90 -7.36
C ILE A 4 11.68 -55.74 -7.73
N LYS A 5 12.02 -54.66 -8.42
CA LYS A 5 13.35 -54.02 -8.38
C LYS A 5 13.11 -52.71 -7.64
N LEU A 6 13.17 -52.72 -6.30
CA LEU A 6 14.40 -52.41 -5.57
C LEU A 6 15.25 -51.35 -6.28
N VAL A 7 14.68 -50.13 -6.37
CA VAL A 7 15.48 -48.91 -6.40
C VAL A 7 15.01 -48.07 -5.21
N MET A 8 15.36 -48.57 -4.02
CA MET A 8 15.56 -47.76 -2.83
C MET A 8 16.78 -46.87 -3.09
N LEU A 9 16.55 -45.62 -3.51
CA LEU A 9 17.51 -44.54 -3.28
C LEU A 9 16.71 -43.22 -3.15
N PRO A 10 16.78 -42.52 -2.01
CA PRO A 10 15.72 -41.64 -1.55
C PRO A 10 15.75 -40.32 -2.31
N LEU A 11 14.78 -40.08 -3.21
CA LEU A 11 14.54 -38.76 -3.78
C LEU A 11 13.77 -37.86 -2.79
N MET A 12 14.16 -37.90 -1.52
CA MET A 12 13.70 -37.05 -0.43
C MET A 12 14.85 -36.12 0.00
N LEU A 13 15.30 -35.22 -0.89
CA LEU A 13 16.22 -34.14 -0.49
C LEU A 13 16.23 -32.90 -1.40
N THR A 14 15.10 -32.46 -1.90
CA THR A 14 14.96 -31.02 -2.21
C THR A 14 13.56 -30.57 -1.84
N LEU A 15 13.31 -30.51 -0.53
CA LEU A 15 12.37 -29.55 0.02
C LEU A 15 12.93 -28.16 -0.33
N PHE A 16 12.66 -27.71 -1.56
CA PHE A 16 12.95 -26.35 -2.01
C PHE A 16 12.23 -25.43 -1.03
N LEU A 17 13.04 -24.71 -0.25
CA LEU A 17 12.67 -23.62 0.65
C LEU A 17 12.10 -22.44 -0.16
N ALA A 18 11.03 -22.66 -0.94
CA ALA A 18 10.19 -21.61 -1.46
C ALA A 18 9.30 -21.12 -0.30
N GLY A 19 9.93 -20.48 0.69
CA GLY A 19 9.20 -19.70 1.67
C GLY A 19 8.38 -18.63 0.94
N PRO A 20 7.15 -18.33 1.39
CA PRO A 20 6.36 -17.27 0.77
C PRO A 20 7.15 -15.98 0.88
N VAL A 21 7.51 -15.41 -0.27
CA VAL A 21 7.99 -14.04 -0.35
C VAL A 21 6.84 -13.18 0.14
N LEU A 22 6.92 -12.73 1.39
CA LEU A 22 6.04 -11.70 1.91
C LEU A 22 6.28 -10.47 1.04
N ALA A 23 5.43 -10.29 0.04
CA ALA A 23 5.41 -9.11 -0.79
C ALA A 23 5.06 -7.93 0.13
N ALA A 24 6.08 -7.26 0.64
CA ALA A 24 5.91 -5.96 1.25
C ALA A 24 5.34 -5.03 0.17
N ALA A 25 4.05 -4.71 0.27
CA ALA A 25 3.40 -3.79 -0.64
C ALA A 25 4.15 -2.46 -0.57
N THR A 26 4.83 -2.10 -1.67
CA THR A 26 5.53 -0.84 -1.78
C THR A 26 4.49 0.28 -1.74
N PRO A 27 4.61 1.24 -0.81
CA PRO A 27 3.66 2.32 -0.70
C PRO A 27 3.68 3.15 -1.99
N GLN A 28 2.53 3.25 -2.64
CA GLN A 28 2.36 3.94 -3.90
C GLN A 28 2.18 5.44 -3.66
N PRO A 29 2.72 6.29 -4.55
CA PRO A 29 2.52 7.73 -4.46
C PRO A 29 1.04 8.07 -4.69
N GLN A 30 0.57 9.11 -3.99
CA GLN A 30 -0.77 9.61 -4.20
C GLN A 30 -0.89 10.26 -5.59
N THR A 31 -1.84 9.80 -6.40
CA THR A 31 -2.19 10.38 -7.72
C THR A 31 -3.65 10.84 -7.80
N THR A 32 -4.48 10.39 -6.85
CA THR A 32 -5.92 10.59 -6.82
C THR A 32 -6.36 11.28 -5.53
N CYS A 33 -7.35 12.17 -5.63
CA CYS A 33 -7.97 12.85 -4.51
C CYS A 33 -8.80 11.85 -3.68
N PRO A 34 -8.55 11.70 -2.36
CA PRO A 34 -9.25 10.73 -1.53
C PRO A 34 -10.72 11.10 -1.26
N VAL A 35 -11.07 12.38 -1.44
CA VAL A 35 -12.41 12.92 -1.22
C VAL A 35 -13.31 12.69 -2.43
N LEU A 36 -12.92 13.21 -3.59
CA LEU A 36 -13.76 13.22 -4.80
C LEU A 36 -13.27 12.28 -5.92
N GLY A 37 -12.09 11.68 -5.81
CA GLY A 37 -11.56 10.74 -6.81
C GLY A 37 -10.96 11.38 -8.07
N GLY A 38 -10.88 12.72 -8.15
CA GLY A 38 -10.21 13.42 -9.25
C GLY A 38 -8.67 13.34 -9.20
N LYS A 39 -7.99 13.74 -10.28
CA LYS A 39 -6.52 13.88 -10.29
C LYS A 39 -6.08 14.95 -9.28
N ILE A 40 -4.99 14.69 -8.55
CA ILE A 40 -4.47 15.66 -7.58
C ILE A 40 -3.85 16.88 -8.28
N ASN A 41 -3.95 18.03 -7.61
CA ASN A 41 -3.16 19.22 -7.86
C ASN A 41 -2.37 19.53 -6.57
N LYS A 42 -1.05 19.71 -6.70
CA LYS A 42 -0.16 19.96 -5.57
C LYS A 42 -0.37 21.32 -4.89
N GLU A 43 -1.14 22.22 -5.50
CA GLU A 43 -1.57 23.49 -4.90
C GLU A 43 -2.60 23.29 -3.78
N PHE A 44 -3.39 22.21 -3.84
CA PHE A 44 -4.42 21.91 -2.84
C PHE A 44 -3.95 20.76 -1.96
N TYR A 45 -3.63 21.06 -0.70
CA TYR A 45 -3.17 20.06 0.25
C TYR A 45 -3.59 20.38 1.68
N ALA A 46 -3.56 19.36 2.53
CA ALA A 46 -3.65 19.49 3.97
C ALA A 46 -2.58 18.61 4.62
N ASP A 47 -1.98 19.13 5.68
CA ASP A 47 -1.03 18.40 6.50
C ASP A 47 -1.74 17.85 7.73
N TYR A 48 -1.56 16.55 8.00
CA TYR A 48 -2.15 15.86 9.13
C TYR A 48 -1.21 14.75 9.63
N LYS A 49 -0.92 14.74 10.94
CA LYS A 49 -0.01 13.77 11.59
C LYS A 49 1.35 13.61 10.86
N GLY A 50 1.90 14.72 10.36
CA GLY A 50 3.16 14.74 9.63
C GLY A 50 3.10 14.18 8.21
N GLN A 51 1.91 13.94 7.67
CA GLN A 51 1.67 13.53 6.29
C GLN A 51 0.96 14.66 5.53
N ARG A 52 1.34 14.87 4.27
CA ARG A 52 0.71 15.79 3.34
C ARG A 52 -0.20 15.03 2.40
N VAL A 53 -1.49 15.36 2.43
CA VAL A 53 -2.52 14.80 1.55
C VAL A 53 -2.87 15.85 0.50
N TYR A 54 -2.78 15.47 -0.78
CA TYR A 54 -3.13 16.34 -1.89
C TYR A 54 -4.59 16.17 -2.32
N PHE A 55 -5.16 17.19 -2.96
CA PHE A 55 -6.55 17.18 -3.42
C PHE A 55 -6.69 17.66 -4.86
N CYS A 56 -7.84 17.44 -5.46
CA CYS A 56 -8.12 17.86 -6.84
C CYS A 56 -8.60 19.32 -6.96
N CYS A 57 -9.16 19.89 -5.89
CA CYS A 57 -9.73 21.24 -5.90
C CYS A 57 -9.79 21.85 -4.49
N SER A 58 -10.05 23.16 -4.44
CA SER A 58 -10.39 23.88 -3.22
C SER A 58 -11.63 23.28 -2.54
N GLY A 59 -11.61 23.14 -1.21
CA GLY A 59 -12.75 22.65 -0.43
C GLY A 59 -12.69 21.16 -0.10
N CYS A 60 -11.92 20.36 -0.86
CA CYS A 60 -11.62 18.98 -0.46
C CYS A 60 -10.85 18.91 0.86
N ASP A 61 -10.05 19.92 1.18
CA ASP A 61 -9.34 20.04 2.46
C ASP A 61 -10.32 20.21 3.63
N VAL A 62 -11.43 20.92 3.43
CA VAL A 62 -12.47 21.12 4.45
C VAL A 62 -13.16 19.80 4.74
N GLU A 63 -13.53 19.04 3.71
CA GLU A 63 -14.15 17.73 3.89
C GLU A 63 -13.18 16.73 4.53
N PHE A 64 -11.91 16.73 4.09
CA PHE A 64 -10.86 15.94 4.70
C PHE A 64 -10.68 16.24 6.19
N LYS A 65 -10.71 17.51 6.60
CA LYS A 65 -10.55 17.92 8.00
C LYS A 65 -11.70 17.47 8.91
N LYS A 66 -12.88 17.16 8.38
CA LYS A 66 -14.00 16.63 9.18
C LYS A 66 -13.72 15.23 9.71
N ASP A 67 -13.08 14.40 8.90
CA ASP A 67 -12.74 13.01 9.26
C ASP A 67 -11.47 12.55 8.52
N PRO A 68 -10.29 13.06 8.91
CA PRO A 68 -9.04 12.78 8.22
C PRO A 68 -8.63 11.31 8.31
N GLU A 69 -8.99 10.64 9.42
CA GLU A 69 -8.63 9.23 9.65
C GLU A 69 -9.34 8.30 8.67
N LYS A 70 -10.62 8.54 8.37
CA LYS A 70 -11.37 7.81 7.34
C LYS A 70 -10.69 7.85 5.98
N TYR A 71 -10.23 9.02 5.54
CA TYR A 71 -9.57 9.17 4.24
C TYR A 71 -8.18 8.52 4.23
N LEU A 72 -7.42 8.66 5.31
CA LEU A 72 -6.11 8.02 5.43
C LEU A 72 -6.20 6.50 5.47
N GLN A 73 -7.20 5.94 6.16
CA GLN A 73 -7.44 4.51 6.17
C GLN A 73 -7.77 4.00 4.77
N LYS A 74 -8.68 4.68 4.06
CA LYS A 74 -9.01 4.34 2.67
C LYS A 74 -7.78 4.38 1.75
N MET A 75 -6.94 5.40 1.90
CA MET A 75 -5.68 5.48 1.14
C MET A 75 -4.74 4.32 1.47
N LYS A 76 -4.61 3.95 2.75
CA LYS A 76 -3.78 2.83 3.19
C LYS A 76 -4.29 1.49 2.64
N GLU A 77 -5.59 1.27 2.63
CA GLU A 77 -6.23 0.08 2.03
C GLU A 77 -5.96 0.01 0.51
N GLN A 78 -5.83 1.16 -0.14
CA GLN A 78 -5.45 1.28 -1.54
C GLN A 78 -3.93 1.19 -1.76
N GLY A 79 -3.13 0.97 -0.71
CA GLY A 79 -1.67 0.97 -0.77
C GLY A 79 -1.06 2.35 -1.05
N ILE A 80 -1.83 3.41 -0.91
CA ILE A 80 -1.40 4.80 -1.14
C ILE A 80 -0.88 5.37 0.18
N THR A 81 0.35 5.89 0.17
CA THR A 81 0.90 6.61 1.31
C THR A 81 1.09 8.08 0.96
N PRO A 82 0.45 9.02 1.69
CA PRO A 82 0.66 10.44 1.48
C PRO A 82 2.12 10.84 1.75
N GLU A 83 2.56 11.92 1.12
CA GLU A 83 3.93 12.43 1.24
C GLU A 83 4.22 12.87 2.68
N LYS A 84 5.49 12.93 3.10
CA LYS A 84 5.83 13.55 4.39
C LYS A 84 5.58 15.05 4.32
N SER A 85 4.90 15.60 5.33
CA SER A 85 4.70 17.05 5.41
C SER A 85 6.03 17.74 5.76
N PRO A 86 6.45 18.77 5.00
CA PRO A 86 7.61 19.59 5.35
C PRO A 86 7.38 20.45 6.61
N ALA A 87 6.14 20.58 7.07
CA ALA A 87 5.77 21.35 8.25
C ALA A 87 5.70 20.52 9.55
N ALA A 88 6.01 19.22 9.48
CA ALA A 88 6.11 18.35 10.65
C ALA A 88 7.38 18.70 11.45
N LYS A 89 7.28 19.72 12.31
CA LYS A 89 8.24 19.95 13.39
C LYS A 89 7.91 19.05 14.57
#